data_AF-A0A7J4PPK3-F1
#
_entry.id   AF-A0A7J4PPK3-F1
#
_cell.length_a   1.000
_cell.length_b   1.000
_cell.length_c   1.000
_cell.angle_alpha   90.00
_cell.angle_beta   90.00
_cell.angle_gamma   90.00
#
_symmetry.space_group_name_H-M   'P 1'
#
loop_
_entity.id
_entity.type
_entity.pdbx_description
1 polymer ?
#
loop_
_entity_poly.entity_id
_entity_poly.type
_entity_poly.pdbx_seq_one_letter_code
_entity_poly.pdbx_strand_id
1 'polypeptide(L)'
;IVRERLERLVDLDERGVLSARGRGMMQALDCESGDLAAAISTLAFKNGLIMETSGSEDQVLKCLIPLTINYDELKRGLSILEESVIEALLEIPDKAQKKDEEKLGMKVLA
;
A
#
# COMPACT_ATOMS: atom_id res chain seq x y z
N ILE A 1 -1.60 9.91 14.03
CA ILE A 1 -2.59 8.84 13.73
C ILE A 1 -2.54 8.33 12.28
N VAL A 2 -3.05 9.00 11.24
CA VAL A 2 -3.06 8.39 9.87
C VAL A 2 -1.65 8.04 9.40
N ARG A 3 -0.76 9.05 9.34
CA ARG A 3 0.63 8.87 8.91
C ARG A 3 1.36 7.81 9.75
N GLU A 4 1.26 7.92 11.06
CA GLU A 4 1.84 7.01 12.04
C GLU A 4 1.38 5.55 11.85
N ARG A 5 0.10 5.31 11.56
CA ARG A 5 -0.45 3.97 11.31
C ARG A 5 0.09 3.39 10.00
N LEU A 6 0.21 4.21 8.95
CA LEU A 6 0.83 3.79 7.69
C LEU A 6 2.33 3.52 7.86
N GLU A 7 3.05 4.35 8.61
CA GLU A 7 4.47 4.13 8.93
C GLU A 7 4.67 2.84 9.71
N ARG A 8 3.78 2.52 10.65
CA ARG A 8 3.82 1.24 11.36
C ARG A 8 3.71 0.04 10.40
N LEU A 9 2.87 0.11 9.37
CA LEU A 9 2.79 -0.94 8.36
C LEU A 9 4.09 -1.06 7.57
N VAL A 10 4.73 0.06 7.25
CA VAL A 10 6.05 0.08 6.59
C VAL A 10 7.12 -0.54 7.50
N ASP A 11 7.12 -0.23 8.80
CA ASP A 11 8.08 -0.79 9.75
C ASP A 11 7.89 -2.30 9.99
N LEU A 12 6.67 -2.80 9.83
CA LEU A 12 6.34 -4.23 9.95
C LEU A 12 6.59 -5.01 8.65
N ASP A 13 6.76 -4.32 7.53
CA ASP A 13 6.99 -4.95 6.24
C ASP A 13 8.45 -5.43 6.11
N GLU A 14 8.67 -6.70 6.45
CA GLU A 14 9.98 -7.35 6.32
C GLU A 14 10.50 -7.42 4.88
N ARG A 15 9.62 -7.28 3.86
CA ARG A 15 10.00 -7.31 2.45
C ARG A 15 10.48 -5.97 1.93
N GLY A 16 10.13 -4.87 2.62
CA GLY A 16 10.51 -3.51 2.24
C GLY A 16 9.86 -3.01 0.94
N VAL A 17 8.69 -3.53 0.59
CA VAL A 17 7.89 -3.15 -0.59
C VAL A 17 6.89 -2.04 -0.29
N LEU A 18 6.63 -1.75 0.98
CA LEU A 18 5.75 -0.69 1.41
C LEU A 18 6.51 0.63 1.64
N SER A 19 5.92 1.73 1.20
CA SER A 19 6.35 3.07 1.64
C SER A 19 5.16 4.00 1.84
N ALA A 20 5.21 4.81 2.90
CA ALA A 20 4.17 5.79 3.18
C ALA A 20 4.59 7.17 2.63
N ARG A 21 3.64 7.93 2.05
CA ARG A 21 3.84 9.34 1.65
C ARG A 21 2.55 10.16 1.76
N GLY A 22 2.67 11.48 1.80
CA GLY A 22 1.51 12.39 1.81
C GLY A 22 1.67 13.61 2.69
N ARG A 23 0.63 14.46 2.74
CA ARG A 23 0.57 15.68 3.57
C ARG A 23 -0.83 15.86 4.16
N GLY A 24 -0.89 16.19 5.45
CA GLY A 24 -2.18 16.36 6.15
C GLY A 24 -3.04 15.09 6.09
N MET A 25 -4.32 15.22 5.72
CA MET A 25 -5.25 14.09 5.57
C MET A 25 -5.22 13.42 4.19
N MET A 26 -4.38 13.91 3.27
CA MET A 26 -4.09 13.24 2.00
C MET A 26 -2.83 12.41 2.17
N GLN A 27 -3.01 11.13 2.45
CA GLN A 27 -1.95 10.16 2.64
C GLN A 27 -2.02 9.07 1.57
N ALA A 28 -0.96 8.27 1.46
CA ALA A 28 -0.91 7.15 0.56
C ALA A 28 0.07 6.08 1.07
N LEU A 29 -0.22 4.83 0.73
CA LEU A 29 0.66 3.69 0.88
C LEU A 29 1.03 3.19 -0.52
N ASP A 30 2.30 3.31 -0.89
CA ASP A 30 2.86 2.72 -2.11
C ASP A 30 3.23 1.27 -1.80
N CYS A 31 2.73 0.34 -2.62
CA CYS A 31 2.90 -1.10 -2.42
C CYS A 31 3.95 -1.71 -3.37
N GLU A 32 4.67 -0.88 -4.14
CA GLU A 32 5.60 -1.23 -5.24
C GLU A 32 4.95 -1.99 -6.41
N SER A 33 3.89 -2.77 -6.18
CA SER A 33 3.17 -3.58 -7.15
C SER A 33 1.67 -3.29 -7.17
N GLY A 34 1.12 -3.15 -8.38
CA GLY A 34 -0.34 -3.08 -8.60
C GLY A 34 -1.12 -4.28 -8.08
N ASP A 35 -0.55 -5.49 -8.19
CA ASP A 35 -1.21 -6.72 -7.73
C ASP A 35 -1.43 -6.71 -6.21
N LEU A 36 -0.40 -6.27 -5.46
CA LEU A 36 -0.48 -6.14 -4.01
C LEU A 36 -1.51 -5.08 -3.63
N ALA A 37 -1.46 -3.90 -4.25
CA ALA A 37 -2.44 -2.83 -4.02
C ALA A 37 -3.88 -3.26 -4.36
N ALA A 38 -4.10 -3.97 -5.47
CA ALA A 38 -5.41 -4.47 -5.88
C ALA A 38 -5.98 -5.49 -4.89
N ALA A 39 -5.14 -6.36 -4.35
CA ALA A 39 -5.56 -7.33 -3.34
C ALA A 39 -5.92 -6.68 -2.02
N ILE A 40 -5.09 -5.73 -1.54
CA ILE A 40 -5.40 -4.95 -0.33
C ILE A 40 -6.73 -4.22 -0.51
N SER A 41 -6.95 -3.57 -1.66
CA SER A 41 -8.21 -2.89 -1.97
C SER A 41 -9.40 -3.86 -1.96
N THR A 42 -9.23 -5.05 -2.54
CA THR A 42 -10.27 -6.10 -2.55
C THR A 42 -10.61 -6.59 -1.14
N LEU A 43 -9.61 -6.85 -0.30
CA LEU A 43 -9.80 -7.25 1.10
C LEU A 43 -10.46 -6.15 1.93
N ALA A 44 -10.00 -4.90 1.77
CA ALA A 44 -10.61 -3.74 2.41
C ALA A 44 -12.09 -3.59 2.02
N PHE A 45 -12.42 -3.76 0.73
CA PHE A 45 -13.79 -3.65 0.25
C PHE A 45 -14.70 -4.73 0.86
N LYS A 46 -14.23 -5.98 0.95
CA LYS A 46 -14.96 -7.07 1.62
C LYS A 46 -15.27 -6.73 3.08
N ASN A 47 -14.38 -5.98 3.74
CA ASN A 47 -14.49 -5.55 5.12
C ASN A 47 -15.17 -4.18 5.30
N GLY A 48 -15.73 -3.60 4.23
CA GLY A 48 -16.53 -2.38 4.29
C GLY A 48 -15.73 -1.07 4.15
N LEU A 49 -14.48 -1.12 3.71
CA LEU A 49 -13.65 0.05 3.41
C LEU A 49 -13.40 0.16 1.91
N ILE A 50 -13.81 1.27 1.30
CA ILE A 50 -13.53 1.55 -0.11
C ILE A 50 -12.14 2.18 -0.21
N MET A 51 -11.29 1.59 -1.05
CA MET A 51 -9.95 2.08 -1.36
C MET A 51 -9.80 2.27 -2.87
N GLU A 52 -9.15 3.36 -3.28
CA GLU A 52 -8.81 3.63 -4.67
C GLU A 52 -7.30 3.46 -4.89
N THR A 53 -6.93 2.85 -6.00
CA THR A 53 -5.54 2.70 -6.45
C THR A 53 -5.13 3.84 -7.38
N SER A 54 -3.82 4.03 -7.55
CA SER A 54 -3.24 5.01 -8.47
C SER A 54 -1.76 4.72 -8.72
N GLY A 55 -1.12 5.54 -9.56
CA GLY A 55 0.25 5.29 -10.02
C GLY A 55 0.24 4.72 -11.44
N SER A 56 1.41 4.59 -12.05
CA SER A 56 1.54 4.05 -13.42
C SER A 56 1.13 2.58 -13.52
N GLU A 57 1.15 1.86 -12.40
CA GLU A 57 0.83 0.44 -12.30
C GLU A 57 -0.26 0.18 -11.25
N ASP A 58 -1.08 1.18 -10.90
CA ASP A 58 -2.09 1.08 -9.83
C ASP A 58 -1.53 0.67 -8.45
N GLN A 59 -0.23 0.88 -8.23
CA GLN A 59 0.50 0.39 -7.04
C GLN A 59 0.30 1.22 -5.77
N VAL A 60 -0.41 2.35 -5.84
CA VAL A 60 -0.53 3.31 -4.73
C VAL A 60 -1.95 3.35 -4.20
N LEU A 61 -2.14 2.94 -2.95
CA LEU A 61 -3.41 3.06 -2.23
C LEU A 61 -3.59 4.49 -1.71
N LYS A 62 -4.63 5.17 -2.19
CA LYS A 62 -4.99 6.53 -1.77
C LYS A 62 -5.72 6.49 -0.44
N CYS A 63 -5.24 7.27 0.53
CA CYS A 63 -5.94 7.57 1.77
C CYS A 63 -6.39 9.04 1.73
N LEU A 64 -7.57 9.29 1.16
CA LEU A 64 -8.18 10.63 1.05
C LEU A 64 -9.24 10.82 2.12
N ILE A 65 -8.81 11.01 3.36
CA ILE A 65 -9.73 11.04 4.51
C ILE A 65 -10.47 12.39 4.57
N PRO A 66 -11.81 12.38 4.78
CA PRO A 66 -12.57 13.62 5.01
C PRO A 66 -12.05 14.41 6.21
N LEU A 67 -11.92 15.74 6.07
CA LEU A 67 -11.47 16.61 7.16
C LEU A 67 -12.43 16.67 8.35
N THR A 68 -13.69 16.28 8.13
CA THR A 68 -14.77 16.29 9.13
C THR A 68 -15.06 14.90 9.70
N ILE A 69 -14.27 13.87 9.37
CA ILE A 69 -14.46 12.52 9.92
C ILE A 69 -14.31 12.54 11.43
N ASN A 70 -15.12 11.77 12.15
CA ASN A 70 -14.90 11.59 13.59
C ASN A 70 -13.78 10.58 13.87
N TYR A 71 -13.23 10.62 15.08
CA TYR A 71 -12.10 9.79 15.46
C TYR A 71 -12.39 8.28 15.44
N ASP A 72 -13.63 7.88 15.77
CA ASP A 72 -13.97 6.46 15.86
C ASP A 72 -14.13 5.85 14.47
N GLU A 73 -14.76 6.56 13.53
CA GLU A 73 -14.81 6.19 12.12
C GLU A 73 -13.42 6.11 11.51
N LEU A 74 -12.57 7.10 11.77
CA LEU A 74 -11.19 7.09 11.30
C LEU A 74 -10.42 5.87 11.80
N LYS A 75 -10.51 5.57 13.10
CA LYS A 75 -9.86 4.40 13.70
C LYS A 75 -10.37 3.10 13.10
N ARG A 76 -11.69 2.96 12.92
CA ARG A 76 -12.29 1.77 12.30
C ARG A 76 -11.78 1.58 10.87
N GLY A 77 -11.83 2.63 10.05
CA GLY A 77 -11.36 2.57 8.67
C GLY A 77 -9.87 2.21 8.59
N LEU A 78 -9.03 2.82 9.43
CA LEU A 78 -7.61 2.46 9.46
C LEU A 78 -7.42 1.00 9.90
N SER A 79 -8.20 0.49 10.87
CA SER A 79 -8.06 -0.90 11.35
C SER A 79 -8.36 -1.91 10.25
N ILE A 80 -9.41 -1.65 9.46
CA ILE A 80 -9.70 -2.45 8.26
C ILE A 80 -8.52 -2.38 7.28
N LEU A 81 -7.94 -1.20 7.05
CA LEU A 81 -6.78 -1.07 6.16
C LEU A 81 -5.58 -1.88 6.66
N GLU A 82 -5.24 -1.79 7.94
CA GLU A 82 -4.10 -2.53 8.51
C GLU A 82 -4.29 -4.05 8.40
N GLU A 83 -5.48 -4.55 8.75
CA GLU A 83 -5.82 -5.97 8.64
C GLU A 83 -5.67 -6.45 7.20
N SER A 84 -6.24 -5.71 6.24
CA SER A 84 -6.14 -6.04 4.81
C SER A 84 -4.71 -6.00 4.26
N VAL A 85 -3.86 -5.07 4.75
CA VAL A 85 -2.45 -4.98 4.35
C VAL A 85 -1.68 -6.19 4.87
N ILE A 86 -1.84 -6.51 6.16
CA ILE A 86 -1.15 -7.65 6.79
C ILE A 86 -1.55 -8.96 6.11
N GLU A 87 -2.85 -9.17 5.86
CA GLU A 87 -3.35 -10.35 5.16
C GLU A 87 -2.77 -10.46 3.74
N ALA A 88 -2.80 -9.37 2.96
CA ALA A 88 -2.26 -9.37 1.60
C ALA A 88 -0.75 -9.65 1.55
N LEU A 89 0.03 -9.12 2.51
CA LEU A 89 1.48 -9.36 2.60
C LEU A 89 1.81 -10.83 2.86
N LEU A 90 0.94 -11.56 3.57
CA LEU A 90 1.09 -12.99 3.83
C LEU A 90 0.72 -13.85 2.61
N GLU A 91 -0.25 -13.41 1.82
CA GLU A 91 -0.79 -14.22 0.70
C GLU A 91 -0.08 -13.97 -0.63
N ILE A 92 0.43 -12.76 -0.88
CA ILE A 92 0.92 -12.37 -2.21
C ILE A 92 2.44 -12.30 -2.21
N PRO A 93 3.13 -13.26 -2.85
CA PRO A 93 4.58 -13.26 -2.94
C PRO A 93 5.08 -12.08 -3.80
N ASP A 94 6.34 -11.69 -3.59
CA ASP A 94 6.99 -10.70 -4.42
C ASP A 94 6.99 -11.15 -5.88
N LYS A 95 6.61 -10.24 -6.80
CA LYS A 95 7.07 -10.37 -8.17
C LYS A 95 8.58 -10.18 -8.12
N ALA A 96 9.32 -11.27 -8.33
CA ALA A 96 10.77 -11.25 -8.44
C ALA A 96 11.24 -10.01 -9.22
N GLN A 97 12.14 -9.26 -8.62
CA GLN A 97 12.64 -7.99 -9.12
C GLN A 97 13.13 -8.13 -10.57
N LYS A 98 12.38 -7.62 -11.54
CA LYS A 98 12.85 -7.37 -12.91
C LYS A 98 13.93 -6.28 -13.00
N LYS A 99 14.42 -5.75 -11.87
CA LYS A 99 15.49 -4.75 -11.83
C LYS A 99 16.87 -5.32 -12.21
N ASP A 100 17.08 -6.63 -12.13
CA ASP A 100 18.37 -7.23 -12.52
C ASP A 100 18.47 -7.57 -14.01
N GLU A 101 17.36 -7.84 -14.72
CA GLU A 101 17.39 -8.14 -16.15
C GLU A 101 17.73 -6.90 -17.01
N GLU A 102 17.28 -5.71 -16.60
CA GLU A 102 17.56 -4.47 -17.33
C GLU A 102 19.03 -4.03 -17.15
N LYS A 103 19.61 -4.26 -15.96
CA LYS A 103 21.05 -4.08 -15.69
C LYS A 103 21.93 -5.11 -16.41
N LEU A 104 21.45 -6.35 -16.56
CA LEU A 104 22.16 -7.40 -17.29
C LEU A 104 22.12 -7.13 -18.80
N GLY A 105 20.98 -6.67 -19.33
CA GLY A 105 20.84 -6.27 -20.74
C GLY A 105 21.78 -5.14 -21.14
N MET A 106 21.95 -4.12 -20.30
CA MET A 106 22.93 -3.05 -20.55
C MET A 106 24.40 -3.49 -20.38
N LYS A 107 24.69 -4.52 -19.56
CA LYS A 107 26.05 -5.07 -19.40
C LYS A 107 26.48 -6.01 -20.52
N VAL A 108 25.54 -6.66 -21.22
CA VAL A 108 25.83 -7.56 -22.35
C VAL A 108 26.05 -6.78 -23.65
N LEU A 109 25.62 -5.52 -23.70
CA LEU A 109 25.75 -4.60 -24.84
C LEU A 109 26.96 -3.64 -24.73
N ALA A 110 27.82 -3.77 -23.72
CA ALA A 110 29.00 -2.93 -23.50
C ALA A 110 30.32 -3.69 -23.68
#